data_AF-A0A0G0CSP4-F1
#
_entry.id   AF-A0A0G0CSP4-F1
#
_cell.length_a   1.000
_cell.length_b   1.000
_cell.length_c   1.000
_cell.angle_alpha   90.00
_cell.angle_beta   90.00
_cell.angle_gamma   90.00
#
_symmetry.space_group_name_H-M   'P 1'
#
loop_
_entity.id
_entity.type
_entity.pdbx_description
1 polymer ?
#
loop_
_entity_poly.entity_id
_entity_poly.type
_entity_poly.pdbx_seq_one_letter_code
_entity_poly.pdbx_strand_id
1 'polypeptide(L)' 'MIQNFIDWLVYAILNLSPQSHLGEAVDFFVYDSIKIIFLLLVITFFMSTLRYYLPIEKLRDFLASHKF' A
#
# COMPACT_ATOMS: atom_id res chain seq x y z
N MET A 1 14.14 -7.02 6.13
CA MET A 1 13.05 -7.24 7.10
C MET A 1 11.79 -7.76 6.42
N ILE A 2 11.23 -7.09 5.40
CA ILE A 2 10.10 -7.63 4.63
C ILE A 2 10.49 -8.88 3.85
N GLN A 3 11.66 -8.90 3.19
CA GLN A 3 12.15 -10.10 2.48
C GLN A 3 12.18 -11.35 3.39
N ASN A 4 12.72 -11.26 4.60
CA ASN A 4 12.73 -12.40 5.54
C ASN A 4 11.33 -12.95 5.87
N PHE A 5 10.29 -12.10 5.88
CA PHE A 5 8.91 -12.54 6.07
C PHE A 5 8.38 -13.24 4.83
N ILE A 6 8.76 -12.78 3.63
CA ILE A 6 8.36 -13.41 2.37
C ILE A 6 9.13 -14.71 2.14
N ASP A 7 10.43 -14.75 2.43
CA ASP A 7 11.23 -15.97 2.44
C ASP A 7 10.60 -17.02 3.37
N TRP A 8 10.17 -16.62 4.57
CA TRP A 8 9.42 -17.50 5.48
C TRP A 8 8.08 -17.93 4.88
N LEU A 9 7.29 -17.02 4.32
CA LEU A 9 5.99 -17.33 3.74
C LEU A 9 6.11 -18.29 2.53
N VAL A 10 7.05 -18.03 1.62
CA VAL A 10 7.20 -18.76 0.37
C VAL A 10 7.93 -20.08 0.58
N TYR A 11 9.04 -20.08 1.31
CA TYR A 11 9.82 -21.31 1.49
C TYR A 11 9.27 -22.21 2.60
N ALA A 12 8.58 -21.68 3.63
CA ALA A 12 8.02 -22.51 4.70
C ALA A 12 6.57 -22.96 4.46
N ILE A 13 5.70 -22.17 3.81
CA ILE A 13 4.30 -22.56 3.55
C ILE A 13 4.15 -23.25 2.18
N LEU A 14 4.84 -22.77 1.14
CA LEU A 14 4.76 -23.38 -0.19
C LEU A 14 5.81 -24.48 -0.41
N ASN A 15 6.73 -24.69 0.55
CA ASN A 15 7.77 -25.72 0.53
C ASN A 15 8.57 -25.75 -0.80
N LEU A 16 8.72 -24.57 -1.43
CA LEU A 16 9.44 -24.39 -2.67
C LEU A 16 10.94 -24.30 -2.38
N SER A 17 11.77 -24.85 -3.26
CA SER A 17 13.23 -24.70 -3.16
C SER A 17 13.62 -23.25 -3.51
N PRO A 18 14.44 -22.57 -2.69
CA PRO A 18 14.98 -21.24 -2.99
C PRO A 18 15.85 -21.17 -4.26
N GLN A 19 16.27 -22.34 -4.77
CA GLN A 19 17.08 -22.45 -5.98
C GLN A 19 16.24 -22.80 -7.21
N SER A 20 14.91 -22.91 -7.07
CA SER A 20 14.01 -23.17 -8.19
C SER A 20 13.51 -21.86 -8.81
N HIS A 21 13.50 -21.78 -10.15
CA HIS A 21 12.95 -20.64 -10.88
C HIS A 21 11.49 -20.33 -10.50
N LEU A 22 10.71 -21.35 -10.13
CA LEU A 22 9.33 -21.16 -9.65
C LEU A 22 9.28 -20.50 -8.27
N GLY A 23 10.19 -20.86 -7.36
CA GLY A 23 10.29 -20.24 -6.04
C GLY A 23 10.60 -18.74 -6.13
N GLU A 24 11.57 -18.36 -6.96
CA GLU A 24 11.95 -16.96 -7.19
C GLU A 24 10.82 -16.13 -7.82
N ALA A 25 10.09 -16.69 -8.79
CA ALA A 25 8.95 -16.00 -9.41
C ALA A 25 7.81 -15.75 -8.41
N VAL A 26 7.54 -16.72 -7.53
CA VAL A 26 6.50 -16.59 -6.50
C VAL A 26 6.92 -15.58 -5.43
N ASP A 27 8.18 -15.61 -4.98
CA ASP A 27 8.71 -14.63 -4.02
C ASP A 27 8.58 -13.20 -4.54
N PHE A 28 9.03 -12.96 -5.78
CA PHE A 28 8.90 -11.67 -6.44
C PHE A 28 7.44 -11.22 -6.56
N PHE A 29 6.55 -12.12 -6.98
CA PHE A 29 5.13 -11.82 -7.15
C PHE A 29 4.45 -11.43 -5.83
N VAL A 30 4.73 -12.16 -4.75
CA VAL A 30 4.19 -11.87 -3.41
C VAL A 30 4.73 -10.55 -2.89
N TYR A 31 6.04 -10.31 -3.04
CA TYR A 31 6.67 -9.05 -2.63
C TYR A 31 6.03 -7.84 -3.32
N ASP A 32 5.86 -7.91 -4.64
CA ASP A 32 5.28 -6.80 -5.40
C ASP A 32 3.77 -6.62 -5.15
N SER A 33 3.04 -7.72 -4.96
CA SER A 33 1.61 -7.65 -4.60
C SER A 33 1.41 -6.97 -3.24
N ILE A 34 2.17 -7.37 -2.21
CA ILE A 34 2.12 -6.74 -0.88
C ILE A 34 2.51 -5.26 -0.98
N LYS A 35 3.55 -4.94 -1.75
CA LYS A 35 4.02 -3.55 -1.94
C LYS A 35 2.92 -2.67 -2.55
N ILE A 36 2.22 -3.13 -3.58
CA ILE A 36 1.14 -2.37 -4.23
C ILE A 36 -0.05 -2.19 -3.28
N ILE A 37 -0.47 -3.25 -2.58
CA ILE A 37 -1.58 -3.15 -1.62
C ILE A 37 -1.25 -2.16 -0.51
N PHE A 38 -0.02 -2.20 0.01
CA PHE A 38 0.42 -1.27 1.03
C PHE A 38 0.42 0.17 0.52
N LEU A 39 0.92 0.40 -0.71
CA LEU A 39 0.91 1.72 -1.34
C LEU A 39 -0.52 2.24 -1.50
N LEU A 40 -1.45 1.40 -1.99
CA LEU A 40 -2.86 1.76 -2.13
C LEU A 40 -3.50 2.08 -0.77
N LEU A 41 -3.23 1.28 0.27
CA LEU A 41 -3.72 1.53 1.62
C LEU A 41 -3.23 2.90 2.12
N VAL A 42 -1.94 3.21 1.95
CA VAL A 42 -1.37 4.49 2.35
C VAL A 42 -2.04 5.64 1.59
N ILE A 43 -2.08 5.58 0.26
CA ILE A 43 -2.66 6.66 -0.56
C ILE A 43 -4.14 6.86 -0.22
N THR A 44 -4.91 5.78 -0.12
CA THR A 44 -6.34 5.86 0.22
C THR A 44 -6.57 6.37 1.64
N PHE A 45 -5.74 5.97 2.60
CA PHE A 45 -5.77 6.50 3.97
C PHE A 45 -5.48 8.00 4.01
N PHE A 46 -4.45 8.46 3.30
CA PHE A 46 -4.13 9.89 3.18
C PHE A 46 -5.27 10.66 2.49
N MET A 47 -5.83 10.15 1.40
CA MET A 47 -6.96 10.79 0.70
C MET A 47 -8.21 10.85 1.58
N SER A 48 -8.51 9.78 2.32
CA SER A 48 -9.62 9.73 3.28
C SER A 48 -9.43 10.76 4.39
N THR A 49 -8.21 10.83 4.93
CA THR A 49 -7.83 11.78 5.98
C THR A 49 -7.94 13.22 5.47
N LEU A 50 -7.43 13.51 4.27
CA LEU A 50 -7.51 14.82 3.65
C LEU A 50 -8.96 15.27 3.45
N ARG A 51 -9.83 14.38 2.97
CA ARG A 51 -11.27 14.68 2.81
C ARG A 51 -11.96 14.96 4.15
N TYR A 52 -11.54 14.28 5.21
CA TYR A 52 -12.05 14.53 6.55
C TYR A 52 -11.62 15.90 7.10
N TYR A 53 -10.35 16.29 6.91
CA TYR A 53 -9.82 17.57 7.40
C TYR A 53 -10.22 18.77 6.52
N LEU A 54 -10.45 18.56 5.22
CA LEU A 54 -10.88 19.58 4.26
C LEU A 54 -12.30 19.30 3.75
N PRO A 55 -13.32 19.40 4.60
CA PRO A 55 -14.69 19.34 4.13
C PRO A 55 -14.93 20.50 3.17
N ILE A 56 -15.49 20.18 2.01
CA ILE A 56 -15.70 21.10 0.89
C ILE A 56 -16.52 22.33 1.34
N GLU A 57 -17.39 22.17 2.34
CA GLU A 57 -18.17 23.24 2.94
C GLU A 57 -17.27 24.29 3.62
N LYS A 58 -16.30 23.87 4.44
CA LYS A 58 -15.36 24.79 5.11
C LYS A 58 -14.43 25.47 4.11
N LEU A 59 -13.99 24.73 3.08
CA LEU A 59 -13.19 25.30 1.99
C LEU A 59 -13.99 26.35 1.20
N ARG A 60 -15.26 26.06 0.90
CA ARG A 60 -16.16 27.00 0.21
C ARG A 60 -16.40 28.24 1.04
N ASP A 61 -16.68 28.09 2.34
CA ASP A 61 -16.93 29.23 3.22
C ASP A 61 -15.65 30.08 3.41
N PHE A 62 -14.47 29.44 3.51
CA PHE A 62 -13.17 30.13 3.55
C PHE A 62 -12.88 30.94 2.28
N LEU A 63 -13.14 30.35 1.10
CA LEU A 63 -12.96 31.03 -0.19
C LEU A 63 -14.03 32.11 -0.44
N ALA A 64 -15.27 31.86 -0.03
CA ALA A 64 -16.36 32.83 -0.14
C ALA A 64 -16.17 34.03 0.80
N SER A 65 -15.54 33.82 1.96
CA SER A 65 -15.15 34.86 2.91
C SER A 65 -14.03 35.78 2.38
N HIS A 66 -13.28 35.37 1.35
CA HIS A 66 -12.20 36.17 0.73
C HIS A 66 -12.63 36.87 -0.56
N LYS A 67 -13.93 37.08 -0.77
CA LYS A 67 -14.39 38.08 -1.75
C LYS A 67 -14.07 39.49 -1.23
N PHE A 68 -12.98 40.05 -1.74
CA PHE A 68 -12.82 41.51 -1.89
C PHE A 68 -13.92 42.06 -2.81
#